data_AF-A0A5K1DMF9-F1
#
_entry.id   AF-A0A5K1DMF9-F1
#
_cell.length_a   1.000
_cell.length_b   1.000
_cell.length_c   1.000
_cell.angle_alpha   90.00
_cell.angle_beta   90.00
_cell.angle_gamma   90.00
#
_symmetry.space_group_name_H-M   'P 1'
#
loop_
_entity.id
_entity.type
_entity.pdbx_description
1 polymer ?
#
loop_
_entity_poly.entity_id
_entity_poly.type
_entity_poly.pdbx_seq_one_letter_code
_entity_poly.pdbx_strand_id
1 'polypeptide(L)' 'VVKREICAVITKGTLVEGEMLSTTNADVSYLMSVTESCKTTEGGKDDAVTLGVCIADVSTSKFMLGQ' A
#
# COMPACT_ATOMS: atom_id res chain seq x y z
N VAL A 1 0.41 7.30 -38.17
CA VAL A 1 1.03 7.49 -36.83
C VAL A 1 0.88 6.18 -36.06
N VAL A 2 1.89 5.75 -35.30
CA VAL A 2 1.79 4.53 -34.47
C VAL A 2 0.90 4.76 -33.24
N LYS A 3 0.18 3.71 -32.80
CA LYS A 3 -0.60 3.74 -31.55
C LYS A 3 0.37 3.80 -30.35
N ARG A 4 0.06 4.63 -29.35
CA ARG A 4 0.77 4.71 -28.06
C ARG A 4 -0.25 4.56 -26.93
N GLU A 5 0.14 3.87 -25.86
CA GLU A 5 -0.67 3.68 -24.67
C GLU A 5 0.21 3.65 -23.41
N ILE A 6 -0.43 3.79 -22.24
CA ILE A 6 0.27 3.72 -20.95
C ILE A 6 0.53 2.23 -20.66
N CYS A 7 1.80 1.85 -20.57
CA CYS A 7 2.19 0.46 -20.31
C CYS A 7 2.41 0.16 -18.81
N ALA A 8 2.70 1.17 -17.99
CA ALA A 8 2.94 1.02 -16.56
C ALA A 8 2.79 2.35 -15.82
N VAL A 9 2.52 2.28 -14.51
CA VAL A 9 2.57 3.41 -13.57
C VAL A 9 3.43 2.97 -12.39
N ILE A 10 4.54 3.68 -12.18
CA ILE A 10 5.56 3.30 -11.20
C ILE A 10 5.61 4.37 -10.11
N THR A 11 5.57 3.93 -8.86
CA THR A 11 5.69 4.75 -7.66
C THR A 11 6.76 4.15 -6.75
N LYS A 12 7.19 4.88 -5.71
CA LYS A 12 8.15 4.36 -4.74
C LYS A 12 7.71 3.02 -4.12
N GLY A 13 6.42 2.83 -3.86
CA GLY A 13 5.86 1.63 -3.24
C GLY A 13 5.46 0.52 -4.22
N THR A 14 5.55 0.74 -5.53
CA THR A 14 5.16 -0.24 -6.56
C THR A 14 6.33 -0.67 -7.44
N LEU A 15 7.56 -0.32 -7.06
CA LEU A 15 8.76 -0.64 -7.81
C LEU A 15 9.09 -2.13 -7.68
N VAL A 16 9.11 -2.84 -8.80
CA VAL A 16 9.44 -4.27 -8.87
C VAL A 16 10.91 -4.50 -9.26
N GLU A 17 11.45 -5.66 -8.89
CA GLU A 17 12.83 -6.05 -9.20
C GLU A 17 13.05 -6.05 -10.72
N GLY A 18 13.93 -5.15 -11.20
CA GLY A 18 14.17 -4.91 -12.63
C GLY A 18 13.80 -3.52 -13.14
N GLU A 19 12.97 -2.76 -12.40
CA GLU A 19 12.65 -1.36 -12.73
C GLU A 19 13.64 -0.35 -12.11
N MET A 20 14.50 -0.81 -11.18
CA MET A 20 15.58 -0.03 -10.58
C MET A 20 16.77 0.12 -11.53
N LEU A 21 16.68 0.99 -12.52
CA LEU A 21 17.87 1.55 -13.15
C LEU A 21 18.37 2.73 -12.28
N SER A 22 19.47 2.50 -11.56
CA SER A 22 20.46 3.51 -11.16
C SER A 22 20.30 4.39 -9.89
N THR A 23 19.59 3.98 -8.83
CA THR A 23 19.68 4.70 -7.53
C THR A 23 19.85 3.81 -6.30
N THR A 24 21.02 3.97 -5.69
CA THR A 24 21.43 3.59 -4.34
C THR A 24 20.49 4.14 -3.26
N ASN A 25 19.56 3.31 -2.78
CA ASN A 25 19.19 3.19 -1.36
C ASN A 25 18.14 2.07 -1.26
N ALA A 26 18.60 0.88 -0.88
CA ALA A 26 17.81 -0.34 -0.73
C ALA A 26 16.95 -0.31 0.56
N ASP A 27 16.26 0.82 0.81
CA ASP A 27 15.29 0.87 1.88
C ASP A 27 14.03 0.14 1.40
N VAL A 28 13.65 -0.92 2.12
CA VAL A 28 12.45 -1.70 1.84
C VAL A 28 11.25 -0.74 1.74
N SER A 29 10.63 -0.69 0.56
CA SER A 29 9.51 0.19 0.29
C SER A 29 8.21 -0.61 0.35
N TYR A 30 7.45 -0.40 1.43
CA TYR A 30 6.15 -1.02 1.62
C TYR A 30 5.03 -0.09 1.12
N LEU A 31 4.01 -0.68 0.50
CA LEU A 31 2.73 -0.04 0.20
C LEU A 31 1.74 -0.39 1.32
N MET A 32 1.10 0.60 1.92
CA MET A 32 0.14 0.40 3.01
C MET A 32 -1.27 0.84 2.57
N SER A 33 -2.25 -0.01 2.84
CA SER A 33 -3.68 0.31 2.80
C SER A 33 -4.21 0.30 4.24
N VAL A 34 -4.97 1.34 4.59
CA VAL A 34 -5.61 1.50 5.90
C VAL A 34 -7.10 1.69 5.68
N THR A 35 -7.91 0.95 6.42
CA THR A 35 -9.35 1.11 6.46
C THR A 35 -9.78 1.41 7.89
N GLU A 36 -10.64 2.40 8.07
CA GLU A 36 -11.20 2.75 9.35
C GLU A 36 -12.66 2.30 9.44
N SER A 37 -13.04 1.73 10.59
CA SER A 37 -14.44 1.48 10.95
C SER A 37 -14.74 2.14 12.28
N CYS A 38 -15.51 3.23 12.22
CA CYS A 38 -16.07 3.88 13.40
C CYS A 38 -17.42 3.23 13.72
N LYS A 39 -17.55 2.66 14.92
CA LYS A 39 -18.83 2.16 15.43
C LYS A 39 -19.39 3.19 16.40
N THR A 40 -20.34 4.00 15.94
CA THR A 40 -21.17 4.82 16.83
C THR A 40 -22.12 3.91 17.59
N THR A 41 -21.82 3.64 18.86
CA THR A 41 -22.77 2.98 19.76
C THR A 41 -23.81 3.98 20.23
N GLU A 42 -25.09 3.70 20.00
CA GLU A 42 -26.21 4.46 20.59
C GLU A 42 -26.07 4.41 22.13
N GLY A 43 -25.60 5.50 22.73
CA GLY A 43 -25.33 5.57 24.19
C GLY A 43 -24.05 6.29 24.60
N GLY A 44 -23.19 6.70 23.65
CA GLY A 44 -22.21 7.77 23.85
C GLY A 44 -21.10 7.51 24.88
N LYS A 45 -20.57 6.28 24.97
CA LYS A 45 -19.49 6.00 25.93
C LYS A 45 -18.21 5.35 25.41
N ASP A 46 -18.10 4.98 24.14
CA ASP A 46 -16.81 4.70 23.50
C ASP A 46 -16.98 4.68 21.98
N ASP A 47 -16.48 5.71 21.29
CA ASP A 47 -16.29 5.65 19.84
C ASP A 47 -15.09 4.74 19.56
N ALA A 48 -15.34 3.43 19.51
CA ALA A 48 -14.31 2.46 19.19
C ALA A 48 -14.01 2.51 17.68
N VAL A 49 -12.84 3.06 17.34
CA VAL A 49 -12.30 3.02 15.99
C VAL A 49 -11.52 1.72 15.79
N THR A 50 -11.96 0.89 14.85
CA THR A 50 -11.22 -0.29 14.40
C THR A 50 -10.45 0.06 13.13
N LEU A 51 -9.15 -0.24 13.10
CA LEU A 51 -8.31 -0.02 11.92
C LEU A 51 -7.96 -1.37 11.28
N GLY A 52 -8.31 -1.57 10.02
CA GLY A 52 -7.77 -2.66 9.21
C GLY A 52 -6.53 -2.18 8.47
N VAL A 53 -5.44 -2.96 8.49
CA VAL A 53 -4.20 -2.63 7.79
C VAL A 53 -3.80 -3.76 6.84
N CYS A 54 -3.36 -3.38 5.65
CA CYS A 54 -2.68 -4.26 4.69
C CYS A 54 -1.37 -3.61 4.26
N ILE A 55 -0.25 -4.29 4.46
CA ILE A 55 1.06 -3.83 4.06
C ILE A 55 1.61 -4.80 3.02
N ALA A 56 1.98 -4.30 1.85
CA ALA A 56 2.53 -5.07 0.74
C ALA A 56 3.97 -4.65 0.47
N ASP A 57 4.89 -5.61 0.44
CA ASP A 57 6.17 -5.47 -0.23
C ASP A 57 6.03 -6.05 -1.64
N VAL A 58 5.93 -5.14 -2.62
CA VAL A 58 5.72 -5.49 -4.03
C VAL A 58 6.97 -6.15 -4.63
N SER A 59 8.16 -5.90 -4.07
CA SER A 59 9.41 -6.51 -4.55
C SER A 59 9.52 -8.00 -4.19
N THR A 60 8.98 -8.40 -3.03
CA THR A 60 9.01 -9.79 -2.55
C THR A 60 7.66 -10.51 -2.63
N SER A 61 6.63 -9.84 -3.15
CA SER A 61 5.24 -10.34 -3.15
C SER A 61 4.73 -10.72 -1.75
N LYS A 62 5.24 -10.07 -0.70
CA LYS A 62 4.86 -10.34 0.70
C LYS A 62 3.72 -9.41 1.12
N PHE A 63 2.66 -9.99 1.69
CA PHE A 63 1.53 -9.25 2.24
C PHE A 63 1.41 -9.51 3.74
N MET A 64 1.19 -8.45 4.51
CA MET A 64 0.97 -8.48 5.96
C MET A 64 -0.40 -7.86 6.24
N LEU A 65 -1.26 -8.60 6.91
CA LEU A 65 -2.63 -8.18 7.24
C LEU A 65 -2.78 -8.07 8.76
N GLY A 66 -3.52 -7.06 9.20
CA GLY A 66 -3.81 -6.83 10.61
C GLY A 66 -5.11 -6.06 10.83
N GLN A 67 -5.60 -6.15 12.07
CA GLN A 67 -6.67 -5.33 12.62
C GLN A 67 -6.21 -4.82 13.99
#